data_AF-A0A529TVJ8-F1
#
_entry.id   AF-A0A529TVJ8-F1
#
_cell.length_a   1.000
_cell.length_b   1.000
_cell.length_c   1.000
_cell.angle_alpha   90.00
_cell.angle_beta   90.00
_cell.angle_gamma   90.00
#
_symmetry.space_group_name_H-M   'P 1'
#
loop_
_entity.id
_entity.type
_entity.pdbx_description
1 polymer ?
#
loop_
_entity_poly.entity_id
_entity_poly.type
_entity_poly.pdbx_seq_one_letter_code
_entity_poly.pdbx_strand_id
1 'polypeptide(L)'
;MFDSFARHWRDLLRAGRISETEYVNATFHQFYKSPDEFAAPFRDPASPVSQAGLRLEMMFTMVTPCPYAEAFRTHRNARDFARAYVPTLRSWSETVFANALDPARPPSERSTIIDDFYGAYEADVAQAPEGHRMDYVHCVTEIVKS
;
A
#
# COMPACT_ATOMS: atom_id res chain seq x y z
N MET A 1 -4.99 -0.79 -6.04
CA MET A 1 -4.95 -0.95 -4.58
C MET A 1 -5.18 0.39 -3.87
N PHE A 2 -4.28 1.38 -3.97
CA PHE A 2 -4.53 2.72 -3.37
C PHE A 2 -5.83 3.37 -3.84
N ASP A 3 -6.20 3.22 -5.12
CA ASP A 3 -7.50 3.71 -5.60
C ASP A 3 -8.69 3.02 -4.92
N SER A 4 -8.58 1.72 -4.64
CA SER A 4 -9.59 0.95 -3.92
C SER A 4 -9.69 1.43 -2.47
N PHE A 5 -8.56 1.64 -1.79
CA PHE A 5 -8.53 2.26 -0.47
C PHE A 5 -9.20 3.64 -0.46
N ALA A 6 -8.79 4.53 -1.37
CA ALA A 6 -9.32 5.87 -1.47
C ALA A 6 -10.83 5.87 -1.74
N ARG A 7 -11.32 4.94 -2.58
CA ARG A 7 -12.74 4.76 -2.84
C ARG A 7 -13.50 4.31 -1.59
N HIS A 8 -13.09 3.21 -0.95
CA HIS A 8 -13.79 2.70 0.24
C HIS A 8 -13.77 3.68 1.41
N TRP A 9 -12.66 4.41 1.59
CA TRP A 9 -12.57 5.44 2.63
C TRP A 9 -13.50 6.62 2.32
N ARG A 10 -13.60 7.02 1.05
CA ARG A 10 -14.56 8.04 0.59
C ARG A 10 -16.01 7.60 0.75
N ASP A 11 -16.29 6.32 0.60
CA ASP A 11 -17.65 5.80 0.79
C ASP A 11 -18.08 5.88 2.26
N LEU A 12 -17.15 5.70 3.21
CA LEU A 12 -17.42 5.97 4.63
C LEU A 12 -17.72 7.45 4.89
N LEU A 13 -16.99 8.37 4.24
CA LEU A 13 -17.26 9.80 4.32
C LEU A 13 -18.67 10.13 3.79
N ARG A 14 -19.02 9.61 2.62
CA ARG A 14 -20.34 9.79 2.00
C ARG A 14 -21.47 9.25 2.86
N ALA A 15 -21.23 8.15 3.57
CA ALA A 15 -22.17 7.56 4.51
C ALA A 15 -22.23 8.30 5.87
N GLY A 16 -21.46 9.36 6.06
CA GLY A 16 -21.39 10.10 7.33
C GLY A 16 -20.75 9.30 8.47
N ARG A 17 -20.04 8.21 8.17
CA ARG A 17 -19.37 7.36 9.17
C ARG A 17 -18.06 7.96 9.66
N ILE A 18 -17.38 8.71 8.79
CA ILE A 18 -16.20 9.51 9.12
C ILE A 18 -16.43 10.96 8.68
N SER A 19 -15.72 11.88 9.34
CA SER A 19 -15.69 13.31 9.01
C SER A 19 -14.72 13.61 7.86
N GLU A 20 -14.81 14.83 7.31
CA GLU A 20 -13.87 15.31 6.28
C GLU A 20 -12.42 15.38 6.82
N THR A 21 -12.24 15.79 8.07
CA THR A 21 -10.92 15.79 8.72
C THR A 21 -10.32 14.39 8.77
N GLU A 22 -11.11 13.39 9.17
CA GLU A 22 -10.65 11.99 9.21
C GLU A 22 -10.40 11.42 7.81
N TYR A 23 -11.17 11.88 6.81
CA TYR A 23 -10.91 11.54 5.41
C TYR A 23 -9.55 12.05 4.94
N VAL A 24 -9.24 13.33 5.19
CA VAL A 24 -7.98 13.98 4.80
C VAL A 24 -6.79 13.40 5.56
N ASN A 25 -6.95 13.10 6.86
CA ASN A 25 -5.88 12.59 7.70
C ASN A 25 -5.39 11.18 7.28
N ALA A 26 -6.18 10.40 6.55
CA ALA A 26 -5.79 9.08 6.04
C ALA A 26 -4.88 9.17 4.81
N THR A 27 -3.77 9.90 4.95
CA THR A 27 -2.78 10.10 3.89
C THR A 27 -1.64 9.08 4.04
N PHE A 28 -1.38 8.33 2.97
CA PHE A 28 -0.23 7.43 2.92
C PHE A 28 1.06 8.21 2.66
N HIS A 29 1.98 8.21 3.63
CA HIS A 29 3.34 8.75 3.47
C HIS A 29 4.25 7.76 2.74
N GLN A 30 3.79 7.22 1.61
CA GLN A 30 4.52 6.26 0.80
C GLN A 30 4.72 6.79 -0.61
N PHE A 31 5.94 6.66 -1.13
CA PHE A 31 6.30 7.08 -2.47
C PHE A 31 7.13 5.99 -3.14
N TYR A 32 6.70 5.54 -4.31
CA TYR A 32 7.43 4.59 -5.14
C TYR A 32 8.37 5.35 -6.05
N LYS A 33 9.67 5.31 -5.75
CA LYS A 33 10.71 5.92 -6.56
C LYS A 33 10.92 5.14 -7.86
N SER A 34 11.15 5.89 -8.93
CA SER A 34 11.73 5.39 -10.17
C SER A 34 13.21 5.01 -9.99
N PRO A 35 13.78 4.17 -10.87
CA PRO A 35 15.21 3.89 -10.86
C PRO A 35 16.08 5.15 -10.95
N ASP A 36 15.65 6.16 -11.71
CA ASP A 36 16.39 7.42 -11.82
C ASP A 36 16.39 8.21 -10.51
N GLU A 37 15.28 8.23 -9.76
CA GLU A 37 15.23 8.85 -8.43
C GLU A 37 16.06 8.09 -7.40
N PHE A 38 16.18 6.75 -7.53
CA PHE A 38 17.12 5.97 -6.72
C PHE A 38 18.58 6.30 -7.06
N ALA A 39 18.90 6.46 -8.34
CA ALA A 39 20.26 6.72 -8.80
C ALA A 39 20.69 8.19 -8.65
N ALA A 40 19.76 9.14 -8.59
CA ALA A 40 20.04 10.57 -8.60
C ALA A 40 21.10 11.01 -7.55
N PRO A 41 21.06 10.55 -6.29
CA PRO A 41 22.07 10.93 -5.30
C PRO A 41 23.49 10.45 -5.64
N PHE A 42 23.66 9.43 -6.48
CA PHE A 42 24.99 8.90 -6.83
C PHE A 42 25.58 9.54 -8.10
N ARG A 43 24.75 10.29 -8.86
CA ARG A 43 25.12 10.90 -10.15
C ARG A 43 25.65 12.32 -10.00
N ASP A 44 25.30 13.00 -8.91
CA ASP A 44 25.80 14.34 -8.60
C ASP A 44 27.05 14.26 -7.72
N PRO A 45 28.24 14.61 -8.24
CA PRO A 45 29.47 14.61 -7.46
C PRO A 45 29.40 15.54 -6.24
N ALA A 46 28.58 16.59 -6.25
CA ALA A 46 28.43 17.53 -5.13
C ALA A 46 27.44 17.02 -4.05
N SER A 47 26.73 15.91 -4.30
CA SER A 47 25.79 15.36 -3.34
C SER A 47 26.48 14.87 -2.08
N PRO A 48 25.80 14.87 -0.91
CA PRO A 48 26.34 14.28 0.31
C PRO A 48 26.69 12.79 0.17
N VAL A 49 25.99 12.07 -0.72
CA VAL A 49 26.21 10.64 -0.96
C VAL A 49 27.53 10.41 -1.69
N SER A 50 27.76 11.13 -2.81
CA SER A 50 29.01 11.04 -3.56
C SER A 50 30.20 11.58 -2.76
N GLN A 51 30.03 12.68 -2.02
CA GLN A 51 31.07 13.24 -1.15
C GLN A 51 31.44 12.31 0.02
N ALA A 52 30.53 11.42 0.44
CA ALA A 52 30.81 10.38 1.43
C ALA A 52 31.55 9.16 0.85
N GLY A 53 31.89 9.18 -0.45
CA GLY A 53 32.57 8.08 -1.15
C GLY A 53 31.65 6.91 -1.53
N LEU A 54 30.32 7.09 -1.46
CA LEU A 54 29.37 6.05 -1.85
C LEU A 54 29.15 6.07 -3.36
N ARG A 55 29.19 4.89 -3.97
CA ARG A 55 28.96 4.71 -5.41
C ARG A 55 27.96 3.59 -5.66
N LEU A 56 27.06 3.83 -6.61
CA LEU A 56 26.16 2.80 -7.12
C LEU A 56 26.94 1.88 -8.06
N GLU A 57 27.13 0.62 -7.67
CA GLU A 57 27.83 -0.40 -8.46
C GLU A 57 26.87 -1.07 -9.45
N MET A 58 25.72 -1.48 -8.94
CA MET A 58 24.70 -2.19 -9.71
C MET A 58 23.32 -1.62 -9.38
N MET A 59 22.45 -1.55 -10.38
CA MET A 59 21.03 -1.31 -10.18
C MET A 59 20.22 -2.04 -11.23
N PHE A 60 19.18 -2.74 -10.81
CA PHE A 60 18.21 -3.35 -11.72
C PHE A 60 16.82 -3.43 -11.08
N THR A 61 15.80 -3.59 -11.91
CA THR A 61 14.43 -3.80 -11.45
C THR A 61 13.97 -5.22 -11.73
N MET A 62 13.17 -5.78 -10.82
CA MET A 62 12.51 -7.07 -11.02
C MET A 62 11.07 -7.02 -10.54
N VAL A 63 10.22 -7.88 -11.09
CA VAL A 63 8.81 -8.00 -10.68
C VAL A 63 8.62 -9.28 -9.88
N THR A 64 8.08 -9.15 -8.67
CA THR A 64 7.56 -10.29 -7.91
C THR A 64 6.05 -10.38 -8.17
N PRO A 65 5.58 -11.48 -8.77
CA PRO A 65 4.16 -11.64 -9.09
C PRO A 65 3.32 -11.80 -7.83
N CYS A 66 2.05 -11.42 -7.92
CA CYS A 66 1.10 -11.51 -6.82
C CYS A 66 0.73 -12.99 -6.54
N PRO A 67 1.11 -13.55 -5.38
CA PRO A 67 0.88 -14.97 -5.09
C PRO A 67 -0.63 -15.30 -5.02
N TYR A 68 -1.46 -14.35 -4.58
CA TYR A 68 -2.92 -14.53 -4.53
C TYR A 68 -3.51 -14.62 -5.93
N ALA A 69 -3.04 -13.78 -6.86
CA ALA A 69 -3.54 -13.81 -8.24
C ALA A 69 -3.13 -15.11 -8.94
N GLU A 70 -1.91 -15.62 -8.66
CA GLU A 70 -1.46 -16.92 -9.14
C GLU A 70 -2.30 -18.07 -8.58
N ALA A 71 -2.54 -18.10 -7.27
CA ALA A 71 -3.41 -19.10 -6.65
C ALA A 71 -4.83 -19.07 -7.22
N PHE A 72 -5.38 -17.87 -7.47
CA PHE A 72 -6.71 -17.70 -8.05
C PHE A 72 -6.81 -18.18 -9.50
N ARG A 73 -5.74 -18.07 -10.31
CA ARG A 73 -5.72 -18.66 -11.67
C ARG A 73 -5.98 -20.16 -11.66
N THR A 74 -5.51 -20.85 -10.63
CA THR A 74 -5.68 -22.30 -10.47
C THR A 74 -7.03 -22.66 -9.87
N HIS A 75 -7.36 -22.09 -8.71
CA HIS A 75 -8.52 -22.53 -7.93
C HIS A 75 -9.82 -21.81 -8.31
N ARG A 76 -9.73 -20.61 -8.92
CA ARG A 76 -10.85 -19.77 -9.34
C ARG A 76 -11.89 -19.50 -8.23
N ASN A 77 -11.48 -19.61 -6.96
CA ASN A 77 -12.32 -19.31 -5.81
C ASN A 77 -12.14 -17.85 -5.38
N ALA A 78 -13.13 -17.01 -5.72
CA ALA A 78 -13.09 -15.57 -5.46
C ALA A 78 -13.13 -15.24 -3.96
N ARG A 79 -13.85 -16.05 -3.16
CA ARG A 79 -13.97 -15.84 -1.72
C ARG A 79 -12.65 -16.14 -1.01
N ASP A 80 -11.98 -17.22 -1.40
CA ASP A 80 -10.67 -17.57 -0.85
C ASP A 80 -9.62 -16.53 -1.25
N PHE A 81 -9.67 -16.04 -2.49
CA PHE A 81 -8.82 -14.94 -2.93
C PHE A 81 -9.00 -13.70 -2.05
N ALA A 82 -10.24 -13.24 -1.84
CA ALA A 82 -10.53 -12.05 -1.04
C ALA A 82 -10.04 -12.21 0.42
N ARG A 83 -10.31 -13.36 1.02
CA ARG A 83 -9.90 -13.73 2.39
C ARG A 83 -8.40 -13.84 2.58
N ALA A 84 -7.64 -14.10 1.51
CA ALA A 84 -6.19 -14.12 1.57
C ALA A 84 -5.57 -12.75 1.22
N TYR A 85 -6.17 -12.03 0.28
CA TYR A 85 -5.66 -10.78 -0.26
C TYR A 85 -5.85 -9.59 0.69
N VAL A 86 -7.08 -9.36 1.17
CA VAL A 86 -7.40 -8.16 1.95
C VAL A 86 -6.71 -8.12 3.32
N PRO A 87 -6.58 -9.23 4.08
CA PRO A 87 -5.82 -9.20 5.33
C PRO A 87 -4.35 -8.82 5.14
N THR A 88 -3.74 -9.19 4.01
CA THR A 88 -2.38 -8.77 3.68
C THR A 88 -2.30 -7.27 3.47
N LEU A 89 -3.28 -6.69 2.77
CA LEU A 89 -3.39 -5.24 2.64
C LEU A 89 -3.54 -4.56 4.01
N ARG A 90 -4.44 -5.09 4.85
CA ARG A 90 -4.72 -4.57 6.20
C ARG A 90 -3.46 -4.52 7.07
N SER A 91 -2.64 -5.57 7.03
CA SER A 91 -1.48 -5.72 7.91
C SER A 91 -0.49 -4.53 7.92
N TRP A 92 -0.35 -3.82 6.80
CA TRP A 92 0.57 -2.69 6.66
C TRP A 92 -0.13 -1.34 6.50
N SER A 93 -1.45 -1.31 6.26
CA SER A 93 -2.20 -0.07 6.01
C SER A 93 -3.16 0.31 7.13
N GLU A 94 -3.55 -0.62 8.01
CA GLU A 94 -4.50 -0.36 9.10
C GLU A 94 -4.11 0.82 9.99
N THR A 95 -2.83 0.96 10.31
CA THR A 95 -2.35 2.05 11.17
C THR A 95 -2.56 3.43 10.55
N VAL A 96 -2.51 3.56 9.21
CA VAL A 96 -2.79 4.82 8.51
C VAL A 96 -4.23 5.24 8.74
N PHE A 97 -5.18 4.33 8.54
CA PHE A 97 -6.61 4.62 8.71
C PHE A 97 -7.00 4.77 10.18
N ALA A 98 -6.46 3.92 11.06
CA ALA A 98 -6.76 3.98 12.49
C ALA A 98 -6.28 5.30 13.12
N ASN A 99 -5.10 5.79 12.72
CA ASN A 99 -4.56 7.07 13.20
C ASN A 99 -5.24 8.29 12.56
N ALA A 100 -5.97 8.11 11.46
CA ALA A 100 -6.73 9.18 10.83
C ALA A 100 -8.03 9.52 11.58
N LEU A 101 -8.59 8.55 12.31
CA LEU A 101 -9.81 8.71 13.11
C LEU A 101 -9.57 9.59 14.34
N ASP A 102 -10.61 10.33 14.74
CA ASP A 102 -10.54 11.19 15.92
C ASP A 102 -10.21 10.38 17.18
N PRO A 103 -9.12 10.72 17.92
CA PRO A 103 -8.74 10.01 19.12
C PRO A 103 -9.79 10.08 20.24
N ALA A 104 -10.72 11.04 20.21
CA ALA A 104 -11.81 11.17 21.16
C ALA A 104 -12.95 10.15 20.93
N ARG A 105 -13.02 9.50 19.77
CA ARG A 105 -13.99 8.42 19.53
C ARG A 105 -13.75 7.24 20.48
N PRO A 106 -14.81 6.56 20.95
CA PRO A 106 -14.67 5.31 21.68
C PRO A 106 -13.80 4.30 20.90
N PRO A 107 -12.89 3.57 21.57
CA PRO A 107 -12.03 2.59 20.89
C PRO A 107 -12.81 1.57 20.06
N SER A 108 -13.93 1.08 20.58
CA SER A 108 -14.81 0.13 19.87
C SER A 108 -15.41 0.72 18.59
N GLU A 109 -15.77 2.00 18.59
CA GLU A 109 -16.30 2.68 17.41
C GLU A 109 -15.24 2.81 16.32
N ARG A 110 -14.01 3.17 16.69
CA ARG A 110 -12.89 3.22 15.74
C ARG A 110 -12.63 1.85 15.14
N SER A 111 -12.57 0.80 15.95
CA SER A 111 -12.39 -0.57 15.47
C SER A 111 -13.48 -0.97 14.49
N THR A 112 -14.75 -0.69 14.80
CA THR A 112 -15.88 -0.97 13.90
C THR A 112 -15.75 -0.23 12.56
N ILE A 113 -15.31 1.04 12.55
CA ILE A 113 -15.11 1.79 11.29
C ILE A 113 -14.03 1.14 10.44
N ILE A 114 -12.93 0.69 11.06
CA ILE A 114 -11.85 0.01 10.36
C ILE A 114 -12.29 -1.36 9.83
N ASP A 115 -13.06 -2.11 10.62
CA ASP A 115 -13.61 -3.40 10.21
C ASP A 115 -14.64 -3.23 9.07
N ASP A 116 -15.50 -2.22 9.14
CA ASP A 116 -16.45 -1.87 8.07
C ASP A 116 -15.71 -1.51 6.77
N PHE A 117 -14.62 -0.74 6.87
CA PHE A 117 -13.76 -0.38 5.74
C PHE A 117 -13.16 -1.60 5.04
N TYR A 118 -12.47 -2.47 5.78
CA TYR A 118 -11.83 -3.66 5.20
C TYR A 118 -12.86 -4.72 4.79
N GLY A 119 -13.98 -4.83 5.50
CA GLY A 119 -15.08 -5.72 5.15
C GLY A 119 -15.73 -5.33 3.82
N ALA A 120 -15.94 -4.03 3.59
CA ALA A 120 -16.43 -3.53 2.31
C ALA A 120 -15.43 -3.80 1.17
N TYR A 121 -14.13 -3.67 1.44
CA TYR A 121 -13.10 -3.98 0.47
C TYR A 121 -13.03 -5.50 0.17
N GLU A 122 -13.10 -6.36 1.18
CA GLU A 122 -13.15 -7.82 0.98
C GLU A 122 -14.37 -8.24 0.15
N ALA A 123 -15.53 -7.65 0.40
CA ALA A 123 -16.74 -7.90 -0.38
C ALA A 123 -16.59 -7.49 -1.85
N ASP A 124 -15.99 -6.32 -2.12
CA ASP A 124 -15.70 -5.82 -3.48
C ASP A 124 -14.72 -6.75 -4.21
N VAL A 125 -13.66 -7.16 -3.52
CA VAL A 125 -12.66 -8.10 -4.07
C VAL A 125 -13.28 -9.46 -4.41
N ALA A 126 -14.18 -9.96 -3.57
CA ALA A 126 -14.87 -11.23 -3.82
C ALA A 126 -15.81 -11.18 -5.05
N GLN A 127 -16.26 -9.99 -5.45
CA GLN A 127 -17.11 -9.82 -6.65
C GLN A 127 -16.30 -9.73 -7.95
N ALA A 128 -15.10 -9.14 -7.90
CA ALA A 128 -14.27 -8.90 -9.09
C ALA A 128 -12.78 -9.18 -8.84
N PRO A 129 -12.39 -10.42 -8.46
CA PRO A 129 -11.04 -10.74 -8.02
C PRO A 129 -9.95 -10.45 -9.07
N GLU A 130 -10.26 -10.59 -10.37
CA GLU A 130 -9.31 -10.28 -11.46
C GLU A 130 -8.86 -8.82 -11.49
N GLY A 131 -9.64 -7.89 -10.93
CA GLY A 131 -9.27 -6.47 -10.82
C GLY A 131 -8.26 -6.18 -9.71
N HIS A 132 -7.92 -7.18 -8.90
CA HIS A 132 -7.09 -7.02 -7.71
C HIS A 132 -5.82 -7.85 -7.80
N ARG A 133 -4.70 -7.18 -7.54
CA ARG A 133 -3.35 -7.74 -7.60
C ARG A 133 -2.42 -6.90 -6.75
N MET A 134 -1.28 -7.47 -6.41
CA MET A 134 -0.22 -6.85 -5.63
C MET A 134 1.12 -7.35 -6.15
N ASP A 135 1.36 -7.22 -7.45
CA ASP A 135 2.70 -7.45 -7.99
C ASP A 135 3.60 -6.30 -7.52
N TYR A 136 4.82 -6.63 -7.12
CA TYR A 136 5.79 -5.65 -6.66
C TYR A 136 6.89 -5.45 -7.68
N VAL A 137 7.12 -4.20 -8.07
CA VAL A 137 8.36 -3.82 -8.74
C VAL A 137 9.39 -3.53 -7.66
N HIS A 138 10.45 -4.32 -7.62
CA HIS A 138 11.60 -4.09 -6.77
C HIS A 138 12.67 -3.34 -7.56
N CYS A 139 13.32 -2.36 -6.94
CA CYS A 139 14.57 -1.80 -7.40
C CYS A 139 15.68 -2.32 -6.47
N VAL A 140 16.59 -3.13 -7.02
CA VAL A 140 17.72 -3.70 -6.28
C VAL A 140 18.95 -2.87 -6.60
N THR A 141 19.62 -2.37 -5.56
CA THR A 141 20.82 -1.52 -5.68
C THR A 141 21.97 -2.14 -4.90
N GLU A 142 23.12 -2.27 -5.54
CA GLU A 142 24.40 -2.54 -4.88
C GLU A 142 25.16 -1.23 -4.73
N ILE A 143 25.49 -0.86 -3.50
CA ILE A 143 26.18 0.38 -3.16
C ILE A 143 27.49 0.01 -2.47
N VAL A 144 28.59 0.55 -3.00
CA VAL A 144 29.94 0.35 -2.47
C VAL A 144 30.49 1.66 -1.90
N LYS A 145 31.47 1.55 -1.00
CA LYS A 145 32.22 2.69 -0.47
C LYS A 145 33.67 2.61 -0.92
N SER A 146 34.14 3.64 -1.59
CA SER A 146 35.55 3.84 -1.97
C SER A 146 36.27 4.81 -1.04
#